data_AF-A0A7V3HY78-F1
#
_entry.id   AF-A0A7V3HY78-F1
#
_cell.length_a   1.000
_cell.length_b   1.000
_cell.length_c   1.000
_cell.angle_alpha   90.00
_cell.angle_beta   90.00
_cell.angle_gamma   90.00
#
_symmetry.space_group_name_H-M   'P 1'
#
loop_
_entity.id
_entity.type
_entity.pdbx_description
1 polymer ?
#
loop_
_entity_poly.entity_id
_entity_poly.type
_entity_poly.pdbx_seq_one_letter_code
_entity_poly.pdbx_strand_id
1 'polypeptide(L)'
;FYTEDATYGWNIGPKEDVMCVGVDEIRDIALGLEMEGLENWAYEYQKVLIDEKQGEIVGFWKQIVNKSDGTRDEIYGIGGSWFRLNGDNLIEWQRDFFDFGHVAKMFAALIESGDLSTGMQKRIERSLAGEKLPGYYPLGEAPVPIW
;
A
#
# COMPACT_ATOMS: atom_id res chain seq x y z
N PHE A 1 -10.83 9.58 9.40
CA PHE A 1 -10.25 8.46 10.16
C PHE A 1 -8.88 8.82 10.70
N TYR A 2 -8.05 9.53 9.94
CA TYR A 2 -6.74 10.02 10.38
C TYR A 2 -6.82 11.32 11.18
N THR A 3 -5.79 11.59 11.99
CA THR A 3 -5.49 12.94 12.50
C THR A 3 -4.98 13.84 11.37
N GLU A 4 -5.02 15.17 11.56
CA GLU A 4 -4.56 16.12 10.55
C GLU A 4 -3.09 15.93 10.18
N ASP A 5 -2.27 15.57 11.16
CA ASP A 5 -0.82 15.36 11.10
C ASP A 5 -0.41 13.88 10.93
N ALA A 6 -1.36 13.01 10.63
CA ALA A 6 -1.09 11.57 10.55
C ALA A 6 -0.06 11.23 9.48
N THR A 7 0.64 10.11 9.66
CA THR A 7 1.59 9.60 8.66
C THR A 7 1.19 8.24 8.14
N TYR A 8 1.40 8.00 6.85
CA TYR A 8 1.19 6.69 6.24
C TYR A 8 2.37 6.33 5.35
N GLY A 9 3.03 5.20 5.62
CA GLY A 9 4.15 4.75 4.81
C GLY A 9 4.31 3.24 4.73
N TRP A 10 5.12 2.81 3.77
CA TRP A 10 5.52 1.42 3.53
C TRP A 10 6.85 1.39 2.79
N ASN A 11 7.54 0.25 2.87
CA ASN A 11 8.80 0.05 2.16
C ASN A 11 8.55 -0.58 0.77
N ILE A 12 9.33 -0.16 -0.23
CA ILE A 12 9.35 -0.75 -1.58
C ILE A 12 10.71 -1.36 -1.85
N GLY A 13 10.87 -2.59 -1.39
CA GLY A 13 12.09 -3.36 -1.59
C GLY A 13 13.35 -2.64 -1.08
N PRO A 14 14.53 -2.90 -1.65
CA PRO A 14 15.80 -2.45 -1.08
C PRO A 14 16.18 -1.01 -1.44
N LYS A 15 15.28 -0.22 -2.05
CA LYS A 15 15.66 1.06 -2.67
C LYS A 15 14.90 2.26 -2.12
N GLU A 16 13.60 2.11 -1.87
CA GLU A 16 12.72 3.24 -1.68
C GLU A 16 11.75 2.98 -0.54
N ASP A 17 11.39 4.08 0.10
CA ASP A 17 10.39 4.19 1.14
C ASP A 17 9.30 5.14 0.64
N VAL A 18 8.03 4.78 0.87
CA VAL A 18 6.91 5.69 0.66
C VAL A 18 6.48 6.25 2.00
N MET A 19 6.30 7.55 2.08
CA MET A 19 5.82 8.25 3.26
C MET A 19 4.97 9.46 2.88
N CYS A 20 3.72 9.44 3.32
CA CYS A 20 2.80 10.57 3.25
C CYS A 20 2.71 11.22 4.63
N VAL A 21 2.86 12.54 4.69
CA VAL A 21 2.81 13.33 5.92
C VAL A 21 1.61 14.28 5.87
N GLY A 22 0.66 14.06 6.78
CA GLY A 22 -0.59 14.80 6.86
C GLY A 22 -1.72 14.17 6.04
N VAL A 23 -2.95 14.46 6.46
CA VAL A 23 -4.18 13.84 5.91
C VAL A 23 -4.38 14.13 4.41
N ASP A 24 -3.92 15.28 3.92
CA ASP A 24 -4.03 15.63 2.51
C ASP A 24 -3.13 14.75 1.64
N GLU A 25 -1.86 14.55 2.02
CA GLU A 25 -0.97 13.63 1.31
C GLU A 25 -1.46 12.19 1.38
N ILE A 26 -1.98 11.75 2.54
CA ILE A 26 -2.59 10.42 2.68
C ILE A 26 -3.74 10.23 1.70
N ARG A 27 -4.64 11.23 1.59
CA ARG A 27 -5.78 11.17 0.68
C ARG A 27 -5.32 11.14 -0.78
N ASP A 28 -4.46 12.08 -1.16
CA ASP A 28 -4.17 12.35 -2.57
C ASP A 28 -3.13 11.37 -3.14
N ILE A 29 -2.19 10.94 -2.31
CA ILE A 29 -1.10 10.03 -2.71
C ILE A 29 -1.43 8.59 -2.33
N ALA A 30 -1.52 8.28 -1.03
CA ALA A 30 -1.63 6.89 -0.58
C ALA A 30 -2.96 6.23 -0.94
N LEU A 31 -4.08 6.95 -0.79
CA LEU A 31 -5.42 6.44 -1.12
C LEU A 31 -5.88 6.80 -2.54
N GLY A 32 -5.26 7.80 -3.15
CA GLY A 32 -5.54 8.26 -4.51
C GLY A 32 -4.58 7.63 -5.50
N LEU A 33 -3.41 8.26 -5.67
CA LEU A 33 -2.42 7.91 -6.68
C LEU A 33 -1.96 6.44 -6.62
N GLU A 34 -1.70 5.92 -5.43
CA GLU A 34 -1.15 4.57 -5.25
C GLU A 34 -2.19 3.46 -5.38
N MET A 35 -3.47 3.80 -5.17
CA MET A 35 -4.60 2.88 -5.37
C MET A 35 -5.17 2.95 -6.79
N GLU A 36 -4.82 3.97 -7.58
CA GLU A 36 -5.25 4.10 -8.96
C GLU A 36 -4.77 2.90 -9.79
N GLY A 37 -5.70 2.22 -10.44
CA GLY A 37 -5.44 1.01 -11.22
C GLY A 37 -5.54 -0.29 -10.42
N LEU A 38 -5.64 -0.25 -9.09
CA LEU A 38 -5.80 -1.42 -8.23
C LEU A 38 -7.27 -1.68 -7.85
N GLU A 39 -8.23 -1.16 -8.61
CA GLU A 39 -9.66 -1.24 -8.26
C GLU A 39 -10.21 -2.67 -8.22
N ASN A 40 -9.58 -3.57 -8.97
CA ASN A 40 -9.91 -4.99 -8.97
C ASN A 40 -9.10 -5.80 -7.95
N TRP A 41 -8.24 -5.16 -7.15
CA TRP A 41 -7.52 -5.80 -6.06
C TRP A 41 -8.33 -5.73 -4.77
N ALA A 42 -8.35 -6.82 -4.03
CA ALA A 42 -8.98 -6.92 -2.73
C ALA A 42 -7.94 -7.35 -1.69
N TYR A 43 -8.06 -6.76 -0.49
CA TYR A 43 -7.19 -7.00 0.65
C TYR A 43 -8.02 -7.68 1.74
N GLU A 44 -8.13 -9.00 1.65
CA GLU A 44 -8.98 -9.78 2.55
C GLU A 44 -8.25 -10.02 3.88
N TYR A 45 -8.69 -9.33 4.94
CA TYR A 45 -8.15 -9.51 6.29
C TYR A 45 -8.38 -10.94 6.80
N GLN A 46 -7.29 -11.59 7.21
CA GLN A 46 -7.26 -12.94 7.75
C GLN A 46 -7.25 -12.95 9.29
N LYS A 47 -6.58 -11.95 9.88
CA LYS A 47 -6.45 -11.82 11.33
C LYS A 47 -6.29 -10.36 11.70
N VAL A 48 -6.87 -9.98 12.83
CA VAL A 48 -6.65 -8.68 13.47
C VAL A 48 -6.18 -8.93 14.89
N LEU A 49 -5.10 -8.26 15.29
CA LEU A 49 -4.57 -8.20 16.64
C LEU A 49 -4.71 -6.75 17.13
N ILE A 50 -5.16 -6.59 18.37
CA ILE A 50 -5.38 -5.28 18.99
C ILE A 50 -4.60 -5.26 20.29
N ASP A 51 -3.76 -4.23 20.46
CA ASP A 51 -3.16 -3.88 21.75
C ASP A 51 -3.82 -2.60 22.26
N GLU A 52 -4.80 -2.76 23.16
CA GLU A 52 -5.55 -1.63 23.74
C GLU A 52 -4.67 -0.73 24.61
N LYS A 53 -3.63 -1.28 25.24
CA LYS A 53 -2.75 -0.52 26.12
C LYS A 53 -1.85 0.40 25.31
N GLN A 54 -1.37 -0.11 24.18
CA GLN A 54 -0.57 0.66 23.23
C GLN A 54 -1.42 1.37 22.19
N GLY A 55 -2.75 1.20 22.15
CA GLY A 55 -3.61 1.80 21.15
C GLY A 55 -3.23 1.41 19.71
N GLU A 56 -2.78 0.18 19.51
CA GLU A 56 -2.29 -0.33 18.22
C GLU A 56 -3.16 -1.44 17.67
N ILE A 57 -3.27 -1.49 16.34
CA ILE A 57 -4.00 -2.52 15.62
C ILE A 57 -3.11 -3.04 14.50
N VAL A 58 -2.88 -4.35 14.45
CA VAL A 58 -2.23 -5.00 13.31
C VAL A 58 -3.24 -5.91 12.65
N GLY A 59 -3.56 -5.64 11.40
CA GLY A 59 -4.36 -6.53 10.59
C GLY A 59 -3.51 -7.16 9.49
N PHE A 60 -3.61 -8.47 9.35
CA PHE A 60 -2.95 -9.25 8.32
C PHE A 60 -3.94 -9.57 7.21
N TRP A 61 -3.54 -9.38 5.97
CA TRP A 61 -4.41 -9.56 4.80
C TRP A 61 -3.73 -10.37 3.69
N LYS A 62 -4.59 -11.02 2.88
CA LYS A 62 -4.23 -11.60 1.59
C LYS A 62 -4.54 -10.60 0.49
N GLN A 63 -3.76 -10.62 -0.58
CA GLN A 63 -4.00 -9.82 -1.78
C GLN A 63 -4.61 -10.69 -2.86
N ILE A 64 -5.78 -10.29 -3.34
CA ILE A 64 -6.57 -11.02 -4.33
C ILE A 64 -6.79 -10.12 -5.53
N VAL A 65 -6.41 -10.56 -6.71
CA VAL A 65 -6.69 -9.87 -7.98
C VAL A 65 -7.94 -10.51 -8.59
N ASN A 66 -8.99 -9.70 -8.78
CA ASN A 66 -10.21 -10.14 -9.47
C ASN A 66 -10.06 -9.87 -10.97
N LYS A 67 -10.08 -10.91 -11.80
CA LYS A 67 -9.92 -10.78 -13.25
C LYS A 67 -11.25 -10.48 -13.92
N SER A 68 -11.18 -9.97 -15.16
CA SER A 68 -12.38 -9.63 -15.96
C SER A 68 -13.22 -10.85 -16.34
N ASP A 69 -12.64 -12.05 -16.37
CA ASP A 69 -13.35 -13.31 -16.63
C ASP A 69 -14.07 -13.88 -15.38
N GLY A 70 -13.99 -13.18 -14.24
CA GLY A 70 -14.60 -13.57 -12.98
C GLY A 70 -13.75 -14.51 -12.11
N THR A 71 -12.57 -14.92 -12.58
CA THR A 71 -11.61 -15.69 -11.77
C THR A 71 -10.83 -14.80 -10.81
N ARG A 72 -10.16 -15.43 -9.83
CA ARG A 72 -9.36 -14.76 -8.80
C ARG A 72 -7.96 -15.34 -8.76
N ASP A 73 -6.96 -14.47 -8.73
CA ASP A 73 -5.58 -14.85 -8.44
C ASP A 73 -5.20 -14.33 -7.04
N GLU A 74 -4.65 -15.21 -6.21
CA GLU A 74 -4.05 -14.82 -4.94
C GLU A 74 -2.56 -14.51 -5.18
N ILE A 75 -2.11 -13.34 -4.72
CA ILE A 75 -0.68 -13.06 -4.63
C ILE A 75 -0.17 -13.83 -3.42
N TYR A 76 0.70 -14.79 -3.67
CA TYR A 76 1.25 -15.63 -2.62
C TYR A 76 2.01 -14.77 -1.59
N GLY A 77 1.68 -14.96 -0.31
CA GLY A 77 2.27 -14.22 0.79
C GLY A 77 1.22 -13.70 1.76
N ILE A 78 1.67 -12.87 2.69
CA ILE A 78 0.82 -12.13 3.61
C ILE A 78 1.31 -10.69 3.64
N GLY A 79 0.39 -9.76 3.58
CA GLY A 79 0.67 -8.37 3.91
C GLY A 79 -0.04 -8.00 5.20
N GLY A 80 0.17 -6.76 5.62
CA GLY A 80 -0.54 -6.23 6.75
C GLY A 80 -0.49 -4.73 6.80
N SER A 81 -1.42 -4.20 7.58
CA SER A 81 -1.53 -2.80 7.92
C SER A 81 -1.47 -2.70 9.44
N TRP A 82 -0.53 -1.89 9.92
CA TRP A 82 -0.32 -1.59 11.34
C TRP A 82 -0.71 -0.15 11.59
N PHE A 83 -1.65 0.04 12.51
CA PHE A 83 -2.21 1.33 12.85
C PHE A 83 -1.89 1.65 14.31
N ARG A 84 -1.70 2.94 14.57
CA ARG A 84 -1.75 3.50 15.92
C ARG A 84 -2.86 4.51 15.98
N LEU A 85 -3.64 4.41 17.04
CA LEU A 85 -4.74 5.30 17.35
C LEU A 85 -4.34 6.27 18.47
N ASN A 86 -4.77 7.52 18.34
CA ASN A 86 -4.65 8.53 19.40
C ASN A 86 -5.74 8.35 20.47
N GLY A 87 -5.78 9.25 21.46
CA GLY A 87 -6.78 9.22 22.54
C GLY A 87 -8.24 9.39 22.10
N ASP A 88 -8.48 9.91 20.90
CA ASP A 88 -9.81 10.10 20.29
C ASP A 88 -10.18 8.97 19.32
N ASN A 89 -9.40 7.89 19.28
CA ASN A 89 -9.52 6.77 18.34
C ASN A 89 -9.35 7.16 16.85
N LEU A 90 -8.60 8.24 16.58
CA LEU A 90 -8.17 8.60 15.23
C LEU A 90 -6.81 7.98 14.94
N ILE A 91 -6.57 7.61 13.67
CA ILE A 91 -5.29 7.03 13.24
C ILE A 91 -4.23 8.14 13.24
N GLU A 92 -3.23 8.04 14.11
CA GLU A 92 -2.06 8.95 14.14
C GLU A 92 -0.96 8.49 13.17
N TRP A 93 -0.83 7.18 12.97
CA TRP A 93 -0.02 6.65 11.88
C TRP A 93 -0.47 5.28 11.40
N GLN A 94 -0.15 4.98 10.14
CA GLN A 94 -0.32 3.69 9.51
C GLN A 94 0.99 3.24 8.86
N ARG A 95 1.32 1.95 8.96
CA ARG A 95 2.42 1.31 8.27
C ARG A 95 1.95 0.05 7.57
N ASP A 96 2.16 0.00 6.26
CA ASP A 96 1.85 -1.18 5.47
C ASP A 96 3.13 -1.98 5.18
N PHE A 97 3.00 -3.30 5.14
CA PHE A 97 4.07 -4.21 4.76
C PHE A 97 3.49 -5.33 3.91
N PHE A 98 4.23 -5.71 2.86
CA PHE A 98 3.83 -6.76 1.95
C PHE A 98 5.04 -7.29 1.20
N ASP A 99 4.88 -8.45 0.56
CA ASP A 99 5.94 -9.04 -0.24
C ASP A 99 6.01 -8.37 -1.62
N PHE A 100 6.90 -7.40 -1.75
CA PHE A 100 7.13 -6.68 -3.00
C PHE A 100 7.54 -7.61 -4.15
N GLY A 101 8.28 -8.68 -3.88
CA GLY A 101 8.71 -9.63 -4.92
C GLY A 101 7.55 -10.40 -5.53
N HIS A 102 6.62 -10.87 -4.69
CA HIS A 102 5.41 -11.54 -5.15
C HIS A 102 4.44 -10.58 -5.86
N VAL A 103 4.32 -9.33 -5.39
CA VAL A 103 3.54 -8.29 -6.08
C VAL A 103 4.14 -8.01 -7.46
N ALA A 104 5.45 -7.77 -7.56
CA ALA A 104 6.13 -7.53 -8.83
C ALA A 104 5.96 -8.70 -9.81
N LYS A 105 6.03 -9.95 -9.32
CA LYS A 105 5.76 -11.15 -10.13
C LYS A 105 4.32 -11.18 -10.65
N MET A 106 3.34 -10.80 -9.84
CA MET A 106 1.94 -10.73 -10.28
C MET A 106 1.76 -9.68 -11.38
N PHE A 107 2.36 -8.48 -11.22
CA PHE A 107 2.35 -7.46 -12.27
C PHE A 107 2.95 -7.99 -13.59
N ALA A 108 4.07 -8.71 -13.54
CA ALA A 108 4.67 -9.34 -14.72
C ALA A 108 3.71 -10.35 -15.38
N ALA A 109 3.03 -11.20 -14.59
CA ALA A 109 2.06 -12.16 -15.11
C ALA A 109 0.86 -11.48 -15.79
N LEU A 110 0.34 -10.39 -15.21
CA LEU A 110 -0.75 -9.61 -15.79
C LEU A 110 -0.33 -8.90 -17.08
N ILE A 111 0.93 -8.42 -17.16
CA ILE A 111 1.51 -7.89 -18.41
C ILE A 111 1.52 -8.98 -19.49
N GLU A 112 2.02 -10.17 -19.15
CA GLU A 112 2.14 -11.29 -20.10
C GLU A 112 0.77 -11.81 -20.57
N SER A 113 -0.24 -11.83 -19.71
CA SER A 113 -1.60 -12.29 -20.06
C SER A 113 -2.44 -11.25 -20.78
N GLY A 114 -2.08 -9.97 -20.70
CA GLY A 114 -2.87 -8.86 -21.24
C GLY A 114 -4.04 -8.42 -20.35
N ASP A 115 -4.08 -8.89 -19.10
CA ASP A 115 -5.16 -8.59 -18.13
C ASP A 115 -4.89 -7.33 -17.29
N LEU A 116 -3.94 -6.47 -17.70
CA LEU A 116 -3.72 -5.20 -17.02
C LEU A 116 -4.91 -4.27 -17.21
N SER A 117 -5.44 -3.76 -16.10
CA SER A 117 -6.36 -2.64 -16.15
C SER A 117 -5.68 -1.42 -16.77
N THR A 118 -6.47 -0.53 -17.39
CA THR A 118 -5.95 0.74 -17.95
C THR A 118 -5.18 1.55 -16.89
N GLY A 119 -5.61 1.51 -15.63
CA GLY A 119 -4.92 2.18 -14.53
C GLY A 119 -3.57 1.53 -14.21
N MET A 120 -3.49 0.20 -14.16
CA MET A 120 -2.20 -0.50 -13.97
C MET A 120 -1.22 -0.21 -15.10
N GLN A 121 -1.70 -0.14 -16.35
CA GLN A 121 -0.86 0.22 -17.50
C GLN A 121 -0.25 1.60 -17.31
N LYS A 122 -1.06 2.61 -16.98
CA LYS A 122 -0.57 3.97 -16.69
C LYS A 122 0.42 3.99 -15.54
N ARG A 123 0.19 3.20 -14.47
CA ARG A 123 1.13 3.09 -13.34
C ARG A 123 2.49 2.57 -13.79
N ILE A 124 2.51 1.52 -14.61
CA ILE A 124 3.75 0.96 -15.17
C ILE A 124 4.44 1.98 -16.08
N GLU A 125 3.69 2.65 -16.97
CA GLU A 125 4.23 3.67 -17.88
C GLU A 125 4.92 4.82 -17.13
N ARG A 126 4.30 5.32 -16.05
CA ARG A 126 4.89 6.37 -15.19
C ARG A 126 6.18 5.92 -14.52
N SER A 127 6.20 4.69 -14.01
CA SER A 127 7.39 4.08 -13.42
C SER A 127 8.52 3.95 -14.45
N LEU A 128 8.22 3.48 -15.67
CA LEU A 128 9.19 3.37 -16.77
C LEU A 128 9.70 4.72 -17.27
N ALA A 129 8.87 5.76 -17.23
CA ALA A 129 9.25 7.13 -17.59
C ALA A 129 10.22 7.77 -16.57
N GLY A 130 10.48 7.12 -15.44
CA GLY A 130 11.34 7.64 -14.37
C GLY A 130 10.73 8.84 -13.66
N GLU A 131 9.40 8.97 -13.69
CA GLU A 131 8.70 10.03 -12.97
C GLU A 131 8.92 9.84 -11.47
N LYS A 132 9.44 10.88 -10.79
CA LYS A 132 9.52 10.88 -9.33
C LYS A 132 8.11 11.04 -8.78
N LEU A 133 7.58 9.95 -8.23
CA LEU A 133 6.27 9.96 -7.60
C LEU A 133 6.35 10.74 -6.28
N PRO A 134 5.37 11.60 -5.98
CA PRO A 134 5.31 12.28 -4.69
C PRO A 134 5.18 11.25 -3.56
N GLY A 135 5.82 11.52 -2.43
CA GLY A 135 5.85 10.61 -1.29
C GLY A 135 6.92 9.50 -1.37
N TYR A 136 7.68 9.38 -2.47
CA TYR A 136 8.78 8.41 -2.58
C TYR A 136 10.10 9.04 -2.16
N TYR A 137 10.84 8.32 -1.31
CA TYR A 137 12.14 8.72 -0.79
C TYR A 137 13.15 7.59 -0.98
N PRO A 138 14.44 7.89 -1.18
CA PRO A 138 15.49 6.90 -1.04
C PRO A 138 15.40 6.21 0.33
N LEU A 139 15.80 4.94 0.38
CA LEU A 139 15.75 4.13 1.59
C LEU A 139 16.37 4.86 2.80
N GLY A 140 15.58 5.03 3.86
CA GLY A 140 16.01 5.70 5.10
C GLY A 140 16.07 7.23 5.04
N GLU A 141 15.64 7.85 3.93
CA GLU A 141 15.60 9.32 3.76
C GLU A 141 14.17 9.90 3.84
N ALA A 142 13.18 9.08 4.19
CA ALA A 142 11.82 9.54 4.44
C ALA A 142 11.77 10.57 5.60
N PRO A 143 10.87 11.57 5.55
CA PRO A 143 10.79 12.64 6.55
C PRO A 143 10.39 12.13 7.95
N VAL A 144 9.79 10.93 8.01
CA VAL A 144 9.42 10.23 9.23
C VAL A 144 9.90 8.78 9.11
N PRO A 145 10.51 8.18 10.15
CA PRO A 145 10.85 6.77 10.13
C PRO A 145 9.62 5.89 9.86
N ILE A 146 9.80 4.90 8.98
CA ILE A 146 8.76 3.88 8.73
C ILE A 146 8.61 2.98 9.96
N TRP A 147 9.72 2.61 10.60
CA TRP A 147 9.76 1.73 11.77
C TRP A 147 10.20 2.48 13.02
#